data_AF-A0A1V8M6C4-F1
#
_entry.id   AF-A0A1V8M6C4-F1
#
_cell.length_a   1.000
_cell.length_b   1.000
_cell.length_c   1.000
_cell.angle_alpha   90.00
_cell.angle_beta   90.00
_cell.angle_gamma   90.00
#
_symmetry.space_group_name_H-M   'P 1'
#
loop_
_entity.id
_entity.type
_entity.pdbx_description
1 polymer ?
#
loop_
_entity_poly.entity_id
_entity_poly.type
_entity_poly.pdbx_seq_one_letter_code
_entity_poly.pdbx_strand_id
1 'polypeptide(L)'
;MDTVSNENLWNTHFPEFVKAGEAGINSLMAAAKLVTMPAGQQVFYPGAVCEHYLLVLEGSVKAQIISAGGREMLLYRVRPGDSCVLRRLHVY
;
A
#
# COMPACT_ATOMS: atom_id res chain seq x y z
N MET A 1 15.01 -17.61 -3.77
CA MET A 1 16.30 -16.97 -4.10
C MET A 1 16.03 -15.49 -4.37
N ASP A 2 15.31 -14.83 -3.45
CA ASP A 2 14.54 -13.60 -3.77
C ASP A 2 14.74 -12.45 -2.78
N THR A 3 15.53 -12.66 -1.73
CA THR A 3 15.69 -11.68 -0.63
C THR A 3 16.49 -10.45 -1.05
N VAL A 4 17.41 -10.60 -2.01
CA VAL A 4 18.35 -9.54 -2.45
C VAL A 4 17.63 -8.44 -3.24
N SER A 5 16.50 -8.74 -3.90
CA SER A 5 15.71 -7.72 -4.61
C SER A 5 14.86 -6.87 -3.66
N ASN A 6 14.39 -7.44 -2.55
CA ASN A 6 13.55 -6.71 -1.60
C ASN A 6 14.36 -5.71 -0.76
N GLU A 7 15.58 -6.06 -0.34
CA GLU A 7 16.42 -5.15 0.46
C GLU A 7 16.74 -3.84 -0.26
N ASN A 8 17.01 -3.87 -1.57
CA ASN A 8 17.26 -2.65 -2.34
C ASN A 8 16.00 -1.78 -2.46
N LEU A 9 14.82 -2.40 -2.58
CA LEU A 9 13.54 -1.67 -2.63
C LEU A 9 13.24 -1.00 -1.29
N TRP A 10 13.51 -1.69 -0.17
CA TRP A 10 13.37 -1.11 1.17
C TRP A 10 14.31 0.08 1.38
N ASN A 11 15.58 -0.07 1.02
CA ASN A 11 16.55 1.04 1.14
C ASN A 11 16.18 2.24 0.26
N THR A 12 15.58 2.02 -0.90
CA THR A 12 15.24 3.11 -1.84
C THR A 12 13.96 3.84 -1.45
N HIS A 13 12.91 3.10 -1.08
CA HIS A 13 11.57 3.69 -0.87
C HIS A 13 11.21 3.89 0.60
N PHE A 14 11.78 3.09 1.51
CA PHE A 14 11.50 3.15 2.95
C PHE A 14 12.81 3.06 3.77
N PRO A 15 13.77 3.98 3.58
CA PRO A 15 15.06 3.93 4.28
C PRO A 15 14.91 3.98 5.80
N GLU A 16 13.87 4.64 6.31
CA GLU A 16 13.58 4.72 7.74
C GLU A 16 13.23 3.34 8.34
N PHE A 17 12.67 2.40 7.56
CA PHE A 17 12.39 1.06 8.05
C PHE A 17 13.67 0.26 8.26
N VAL A 18 14.60 0.37 7.31
CA VAL A 18 15.92 -0.25 7.42
C VAL A 18 16.71 0.36 8.58
N LYS A 19 16.66 1.70 8.71
CA LYS A 19 17.38 2.44 9.75
C LYS A 19 16.84 2.17 11.16
N ALA A 20 15.53 2.00 11.32
CA ALA A 20 14.92 1.70 12.61
C ALA A 20 15.37 0.33 13.13
N GLY A 21 15.49 -0.68 12.25
CA GLY A 21 16.00 -2.01 12.60
C GLY A 21 15.18 -2.76 13.66
N GLU A 22 13.96 -2.31 13.94
CA GLU A 22 13.09 -2.90 14.95
C GLU A 22 12.59 -4.29 14.52
N ALA A 23 12.48 -5.22 15.46
CA ALA A 23 12.06 -6.60 15.18
C ALA A 23 10.68 -6.69 14.49
N GLY A 24 9.77 -5.79 14.83
CA GLY A 24 8.45 -5.70 14.20
C GLY A 24 8.54 -5.28 12.72
N ILE A 25 9.38 -4.29 12.41
CA ILE A 25 9.61 -3.80 11.05
C ILE A 25 10.34 -4.86 10.22
N ASN A 26 11.34 -5.54 10.79
CA ASN A 26 12.03 -6.64 10.12
C ASN A 26 11.07 -7.78 9.77
N SER A 27 10.15 -8.11 10.68
CA SER A 27 9.11 -9.12 10.44
C SER A 27 8.13 -8.69 9.34
N LEU A 28 7.72 -7.41 9.33
CA LEU A 28 6.91 -6.83 8.26
C LEU A 28 7.61 -6.93 6.90
N MET A 29 8.88 -6.49 6.82
CA MET A 29 9.68 -6.55 5.58
C MET A 29 9.88 -7.98 5.08
N ALA A 30 10.04 -8.95 5.99
CA ALA A 30 10.17 -10.36 5.64
C ALA A 30 8.84 -10.99 5.17
N ALA A 31 7.70 -10.56 5.72
CA ALA A 31 6.37 -11.05 5.35
C ALA A 31 5.75 -10.35 4.14
N ALA A 32 6.30 -9.20 3.73
CA ALA A 32 5.81 -8.41 2.62
C ALA A 32 5.96 -9.14 1.29
N LYS A 33 4.96 -8.99 0.41
CA LYS A 33 4.95 -9.58 -0.92
C LYS A 33 4.90 -8.48 -1.98
N LEU A 34 5.82 -8.54 -2.92
CA LEU A 34 5.80 -7.65 -4.08
C LEU A 34 4.64 -8.03 -5.00
N VAL A 35 3.82 -7.05 -5.35
CA VAL A 35 2.69 -7.21 -6.26
C VAL A 35 2.71 -6.09 -7.31
N THR A 36 2.47 -6.45 -8.56
CA THR A 36 2.32 -5.48 -9.66
C THR A 36 0.87 -5.49 -10.10
N MET A 37 0.28 -4.31 -10.25
CA MET A 37 -1.12 -4.16 -10.65
C MET A 37 -1.23 -3.19 -11.82
N PRO A 38 -2.10 -3.47 -12.81
CA PRO A 38 -2.35 -2.54 -13.90
C PRO A 38 -3.07 -1.29 -13.41
N ALA A 39 -2.87 -0.18 -14.12
CA ALA A 39 -3.55 1.07 -13.84
C ALA A 39 -5.08 0.89 -13.93
N GLY A 40 -5.80 1.46 -12.96
CA GLY A 40 -7.26 1.36 -12.88
C GLY A 40 -7.78 0.12 -12.16
N GLN A 41 -6.91 -0.82 -11.77
CA GLN A 41 -7.35 -1.96 -10.97
C GLN A 41 -7.66 -1.56 -9.53
N GLN A 42 -8.84 -1.96 -9.07
CA GLN A 42 -9.27 -1.75 -7.70
C GLN A 42 -8.48 -2.67 -6.75
N VAL A 43 -7.88 -2.08 -5.72
CA VAL A 43 -7.04 -2.82 -4.76
C VAL A 43 -7.80 -3.21 -3.50
N PHE A 44 -8.76 -2.39 -3.07
CA PHE A 44 -9.61 -2.66 -1.92
C PHE A 44 -11.08 -2.55 -2.28
N TYR A 45 -11.87 -3.48 -1.74
CA TYR A 45 -13.32 -3.54 -1.92
C TYR A 45 -14.07 -3.02 -0.69
N PRO A 46 -15.28 -2.45 -0.88
CA PRO A 46 -16.14 -2.02 0.21
C PRO A 46 -16.50 -3.18 1.10
N GLY A 47 -16.39 -2.98 2.42
CA GLY A 47 -16.85 -3.98 3.39
C GLY A 47 -16.01 -5.25 3.45
N ALA A 48 -15.00 -5.40 2.58
CA ALA A 48 -13.99 -6.43 2.72
C ALA A 48 -13.11 -6.13 3.95
N VAL A 49 -12.75 -7.17 4.68
CA VAL A 49 -11.77 -7.05 5.76
C VAL A 49 -10.43 -6.70 5.11
N CYS A 50 -9.88 -5.54 5.49
CA CYS A 50 -8.56 -5.14 5.05
C CYS A 50 -7.52 -5.92 5.86
N GLU A 51 -7.06 -7.04 5.32
CA GLU A 51 -6.06 -7.91 5.96
C GLU A 51 -4.62 -7.53 5.60
N HIS A 52 -4.44 -6.64 4.62
CA HIS A 52 -3.14 -6.27 4.07
C HIS A 52 -2.96 -4.76 3.97
N TYR A 53 -1.75 -4.30 4.27
CA TYR A 53 -1.33 -2.93 4.06
C TYR A 53 -0.59 -2.81 2.72
N LEU A 54 -0.82 -1.69 2.01
CA LEU A 54 -0.09 -1.39 0.79
C LEU A 54 1.02 -0.39 1.07
N LEU A 55 2.21 -0.74 0.58
CA LEU A 55 3.39 0.10 0.54
C LEU A 55 3.68 0.36 -0.93
N VAL A 56 3.53 1.61 -1.37
CA VAL A 56 3.66 1.95 -2.79
C VAL A 56 5.13 2.19 -3.12
N LEU A 57 5.66 1.38 -4.04
CA LEU A 57 7.04 1.52 -4.53
C LEU A 57 7.10 2.37 -5.80
N GLU A 58 6.12 2.23 -6.69
CA GLU A 58 6.05 3.00 -7.93
C GLU A 58 4.58 3.26 -8.31
N GLY A 59 4.32 4.36 -9.02
CA GLY A 59 2.98 4.77 -9.42
C GLY A 59 2.23 5.52 -8.34
N SER A 60 0.89 5.43 -8.35
CA SER A 60 0.07 6.06 -7.30
C SER A 60 -1.23 5.30 -7.09
N VAL A 61 -1.67 5.22 -5.84
CA VAL A 61 -2.97 4.64 -5.48
C VAL A 61 -3.92 5.77 -5.11
N LYS A 62 -5.09 5.79 -5.74
CA LYS A 62 -6.13 6.77 -5.47
C LYS A 62 -7.10 6.20 -4.43
N ALA A 63 -7.17 6.80 -3.25
CA ALA A 63 -8.20 6.51 -2.28
C ALA A 63 -9.39 7.46 -2.53
N GLN A 64 -10.52 6.90 -2.95
CA GLN A 64 -11.76 7.66 -3.18
C GLN A 64 -12.91 7.03 -2.43
N ILE A 65 -13.97 7.80 -2.15
CA ILE A 65 -15.26 7.29 -1.68
C ILE A 65 -16.27 7.52 -2.80
N ILE A 66 -17.09 6.51 -3.07
CA ILE A 66 -18.21 6.63 -4.01
C ILE A 66 -19.49 6.66 -3.17
N SER A 67 -20.22 7.77 -3.27
CA SER A 67 -21.53 7.88 -2.62
C SER A 67 -22.58 7.05 -3.35
N ALA A 68 -23.68 6.69 -2.67
CA ALA A 68 -24.79 5.93 -3.26
C ALA A 68 -25.42 6.60 -4.50
N GLY A 69 -25.23 7.91 -4.68
CA GLY A 69 -25.67 8.66 -5.86
C GLY A 69 -24.62 8.76 -6.98
N GLY A 70 -23.55 7.96 -6.95
CA GLY A 70 -22.51 7.93 -7.99
C GLY A 70 -21.53 9.11 -7.97
N ARG A 71 -21.62 10.02 -6.98
CA ARG A 71 -20.62 11.08 -6.81
C ARG A 71 -19.35 10.49 -6.21
N GLU A 72 -18.24 10.62 -6.93
CA GLU A 72 -16.90 10.29 -6.46
C GLU A 72 -16.31 11.46 -5.65
N MET A 73 -15.78 11.16 -4.46
CA MET A 73 -15.00 12.09 -3.67
C MET A 73 -13.60 11.53 -3.48
N LEU A 74 -12.60 12.23 -4.01
CA LEU A 74 -11.19 11.90 -3.77
C LEU A 74 -10.86 12.23 -2.31
N LEU A 75 -10.34 11.24 -1.56
CA LEU A 75 -9.83 11.49 -0.22
C LEU A 75 -8.36 11.92 -0.28
N TYR A 76 -7.51 11.05 -0.81
CA TYR A 76 -6.09 11.32 -0.98
C TYR A 76 -5.47 10.38 -2.03
N ARG A 77 -4.24 10.67 -2.42
CA ARG A 77 -3.41 9.82 -3.27
C ARG A 77 -2.20 9.35 -2.47
N VAL A 78 -1.97 8.05 -2.46
CA VAL A 78 -0.74 7.45 -1.93
C VAL A 78 0.30 7.50 -3.04
N ARG A 79 1.45 8.06 -2.74
CA ARG A 79 2.59 8.18 -3.65
C ARG A 79 3.68 7.18 -3.26
N PRO A 80 4.70 6.98 -4.11
CA PRO A 80 5.84 6.16 -3.77
C PRO A 80 6.50 6.61 -2.46
N GLY A 81 6.74 5.69 -1.54
CA GLY A 81 7.28 5.99 -0.20
C GLY A 81 6.24 6.34 0.86
N ASP A 82 4.95 6.45 0.49
CA ASP A 82 3.85 6.58 1.45
C ASP A 82 3.16 5.22 1.67
N SER A 83 2.53 5.09 2.85
CA SER A 83 1.71 3.92 3.20
C SER A 83 0.22 4.26 3.20
N CYS A 84 -0.62 3.33 2.73
CA CYS A 84 -2.07 3.48 2.83
C CYS A 84 -2.57 2.93 4.17
N VAL A 85 -2.99 3.80 5.09
CA VAL A 85 -3.54 3.41 6.41
C VAL A 85 -5.06 3.60 6.47
N LEU A 86 -5.80 3.18 5.44
CA LEU A 86 -7.26 3.17 5.49
C LEU A 86 -7.78 1.76 5.73
N ARG A 87 -8.39 1.55 6.91
CA ARG A 87 -9.03 0.29 7.35
C ARG A 87 -10.50 0.18 6.93
N ARG A 88 -11.11 1.26 6.43
CA ARG A 88 -12.49 1.27 5.92
C ARG A 88 -12.61 2.23 4.75
N LEU A 89 -12.56 1.66 3.55
CA LEU A 89 -13.03 2.32 2.34
C LEU A 89 -14.38 1.68 1.99
N HIS A 90 -15.45 2.49 1.87
CA HIS A 90 -16.69 2.07 1.23
C HIS A 90 -16.71 2.72 -0.15
N VAL A 91 -16.41 1.91 -1.18
CA VAL A 91 -16.16 2.32 -2.57
C VAL A 91 -16.64 1.25 -3.56
N TYR A 92 -17.92 1.29 -3.88
CA TYR A 92 -18.48 0.39 -4.90
C TYR A 92 -17.68 0.44 -6.20
#